data_AF-A0A0E2NSA3-F1
#
_entry.id   AF-A0A0E2NSA3-F1
#
_cell.length_a   1.000
_cell.length_b   1.000
_cell.length_c   1.000
_cell.angle_alpha   90.00
_cell.angle_beta   90.00
_cell.angle_gamma   90.00
#
_symmetry.space_group_name_H-M   'P 1'
#
loop_
_entity.id
_entity.type
_entity.pdbx_description
1 polymer ?
#
loop_
_entity_poly.entity_id
_entity_poly.type
_entity_poly.pdbx_seq_one_letter_code
_entity_poly.pdbx_strand_id
1 'polypeptide(L)' 'MNSASVSLGASVSSQSRFMQLVLSAFLGIFVVGVVGFSHIDAVHNAAHDYRHSMAFPCH' A
#
# COMPACT_ATOMS: atom_id res chain seq x y z
N MET A 1 1.51 38.24 -8.03
CA MET A 1 1.57 37.45 -6.79
C MET A 1 2.45 36.24 -7.08
N ASN A 2 3.65 36.18 -6.52
CA ASN A 2 4.61 35.11 -6.80
C ASN A 2 4.53 34.07 -5.66
N SER A 3 3.94 32.91 -5.94
CA SER A 3 3.86 31.81 -4.96
C SER A 3 5.25 31.18 -4.80
N ALA A 4 5.87 31.35 -3.65
CA ALA A 4 7.07 30.61 -3.29
C ALA A 4 6.67 29.18 -2.89
N SER A 5 7.09 28.19 -3.68
CA SER A 5 6.96 26.78 -3.33
C SER A 5 8.07 26.41 -2.36
N VAL A 6 7.75 26.27 -1.08
CA VAL A 6 8.71 25.73 -0.09
C VAL A 6 8.67 24.21 -0.20
N SER A 7 9.72 23.62 -0.77
CA SER A 7 9.90 22.16 -0.75
C SER A 7 10.28 21.73 0.67
N LEU A 8 9.30 21.28 1.46
CA LEU A 8 9.51 20.60 2.73
C LEU A 8 10.00 19.16 2.47
N GLY A 9 11.25 19.04 2.02
CA GLY A 9 11.92 17.75 1.89
C GLY A 9 12.60 17.39 3.20
N ALA A 10 12.07 16.42 3.94
CA ALA A 10 12.81 15.81 5.04
C ALA A 10 14.00 15.03 4.46
N SER A 11 15.20 15.21 5.03
CA SER A 11 16.36 14.39 4.65
C SER A 11 16.12 12.96 5.12
N VAL A 12 15.84 12.06 4.18
CA VAL A 12 15.69 10.63 4.44
C VAL A 12 17.00 9.93 4.09
N SER A 13 17.66 9.36 5.09
CA SER A 13 18.88 8.58 4.86
C SER A 13 18.61 7.34 4.01
N SER A 14 19.61 6.86 3.27
CA SER A 14 19.49 5.62 2.49
C SER A 14 19.04 4.43 3.36
N GLN A 15 19.49 4.38 4.62
CA GLN A 15 19.05 3.38 5.58
C GLN A 15 17.55 3.49 5.91
N SER A 16 17.04 4.70 6.10
CA SER A 16 15.61 4.93 6.36
C SER A 16 14.77 4.55 5.13
N ARG A 17 15.21 4.88 3.92
CA ARG A 17 14.54 4.44 2.68
C ARG A 17 14.52 2.92 2.53
N PHE A 18 15.64 2.27 2.80
CA PHE A 18 15.72 0.82 2.76
C PHE A 18 14.74 0.18 3.76
N MET A 19 14.70 0.68 5.00
CA MET A 19 13.75 0.20 6.01
C MET A 19 12.29 0.40 5.57
N GLN A 20 11.96 1.55 4.97
CA GLN A 20 10.62 1.81 4.44
C GLN A 20 10.22 0.83 3.33
N LEU A 21 11.14 0.53 2.40
CA LEU A 21 10.91 -0.45 1.32
C LEU A 21 10.75 -1.86 1.87
N VAL A 22 11.55 -2.24 2.86
CA VAL A 22 11.46 -3.55 3.49
C VAL A 22 10.13 -3.69 4.24
N LEU A 23 9.74 -2.68 5.02
CA LEU A 23 8.46 -2.69 5.74
C LEU A 23 7.26 -2.71 4.78
N SER A 24 7.31 -1.97 3.67
CA SER A 24 6.22 -1.99 2.69
C SER A 24 6.13 -3.35 1.99
N ALA A 25 7.26 -3.97 1.65
CA ALA A 25 7.30 -5.32 1.10
C ALA A 25 6.74 -6.35 2.09
N PHE A 26 7.16 -6.29 3.35
CA PHE A 26 6.62 -7.17 4.40
C PHE A 26 5.12 -6.98 4.62
N LEU A 27 4.64 -5.74 4.62
CA LEU A 27 3.21 -5.46 4.70
C LEU A 27 2.44 -6.06 3.52
N GLY A 28 2.95 -5.92 2.30
CA GLY A 28 2.35 -6.51 1.11
C GLY A 28 2.29 -8.04 1.19
N ILE A 29 3.39 -8.68 1.57
CA ILE A 29 3.46 -10.13 1.77
C ILE A 29 2.48 -10.57 2.87
N PHE A 30 2.41 -9.84 3.98
CA PHE A 30 1.49 -10.12 5.07
C PHE A 30 0.03 -10.06 4.63
N VAL A 31 -0.37 -9.01 3.91
CA VAL A 31 -1.75 -8.86 3.41
C VAL A 31 -2.09 -10.00 2.45
N VAL A 32 -1.24 -10.29 1.47
CA VAL A 32 -1.47 -11.38 0.51
C VAL A 32 -1.54 -12.74 1.21
N GLY A 33 -0.63 -13.00 2.15
CA GLY A 33 -0.58 -14.26 2.89
C GLY A 33 -1.79 -14.46 3.80
N VAL A 34 -2.12 -13.48 4.63
CA VAL A 34 -3.23 -13.59 5.59
C VAL A 34 -4.57 -13.65 4.87
N VAL A 35 -4.81 -12.73 3.93
CA VAL A 35 -6.13 -12.62 3.32
C VAL A 35 -6.32 -13.70 2.24
N GLY A 36 -5.28 -13.98 1.45
CA GLY A 36 -5.32 -14.99 0.38
C GLY A 36 -5.43 -16.43 0.88
N PHE A 37 -4.94 -16.75 2.08
CA PHE A 37 -5.01 -18.09 2.68
C PHE A 37 -5.85 -18.14 3.97
N SER A 38 -6.68 -17.12 4.21
CA SER A 38 -7.60 -17.08 5.35
C SER A 38 -8.62 -18.22 5.26
N HIS A 39 -8.81 -18.92 6.38
CA HIS A 39 -9.94 -19.86 6.55
C HIS A 39 -11.23 -19.15 6.96
N ILE A 40 -11.16 -17.85 7.25
CA ILE A 40 -12.32 -17.01 7.56
C ILE A 40 -12.85 -16.48 6.23
N ASP A 41 -14.00 -17.03 5.79
CA ASP A 41 -14.62 -16.71 4.50
C ASP A 41 -14.85 -15.21 4.32
N ALA A 42 -15.25 -14.50 5.37
CA ALA A 42 -15.50 -13.05 5.31
C ALA A 42 -14.24 -12.25 4.89
N VAL A 43 -13.06 -12.64 5.39
CA VAL A 43 -11.80 -11.96 5.09
C VAL A 43 -11.34 -12.26 3.67
N HIS A 44 -11.44 -13.53 3.25
CA HIS A 44 -11.09 -13.94 1.89
C HIS A 44 -12.02 -13.29 0.85
N ASN A 45 -13.33 -13.32 1.10
CA ASN A 45 -14.34 -12.71 0.23
C ASN A 45 -14.15 -11.18 0.13
N ALA A 46 -13.84 -10.50 1.24
CA ALA A 46 -13.55 -9.06 1.20
C ALA A 46 -12.37 -8.71 0.29
N ALA A 47 -11.31 -9.53 0.24
CA ALA A 47 -10.24 -9.37 -0.74
C ALA A 47 -10.71 -9.59 -2.18
N HIS A 48 -11.50 -10.65 -2.40
CA HIS A 48 -12.08 -10.95 -3.70
C HIS A 48 -13.00 -9.83 -4.21
N ASP A 49 -13.76 -9.19 -3.33
CA ASP A 49 -14.64 -8.08 -3.66
C ASP A 49 -13.84 -6.79 -3.93
N TYR A 50 -12.78 -6.55 -3.16
CA TYR A 50 -11.90 -5.40 -3.37
C TYR A 50 -11.23 -5.46 -4.75
N ARG A 51 -10.68 -6.62 -5.17
CA ARG A 51 -10.10 -6.76 -6.52
C ARG A 51 -11.14 -6.60 -7.64
N HIS A 52 -12.39 -7.01 -7.43
CA HIS A 52 -13.46 -6.78 -8.40
C HIS A 52 -13.86 -5.30 -8.44
N SER A 53 -13.77 -4.60 -7.31
CA SER A 53 -14.02 -3.16 -7.19
C SER A 53 -12.87 -2.29 -7.74
N MET A 54 -11.66 -2.85 -7.82
CA MET A 54 -10.52 -2.24 -8.51
C MET A 54 -10.62 -2.31 -10.04
N ALA A 55 -11.70 -2.89 -10.59
CA ALA A 55 -12.09 -2.67 -11.98
C ALA A 55 -12.50 -1.20 -12.15
N PHE A 56 -11.51 -0.36 -12.44
CA PHE A 56 -11.64 1.06 -12.72
C PHE A 56 -12.84 1.31 -13.66
N PRO A 57 -13.79 2.20 -13.30
CA PRO A 57 -14.69 2.75 -14.31
C PRO A 57 -13.86 3.55 -15.32
N CYS A 58 -14.07 3.26 -16.60
CA CYS A 58 -13.53 4.03 -17.72
C CYS A 58 -14.34 5.33 -17.88
N HIS A 59 -14.43 6.18 -16.85
CA HIS A 59 -14.96 7.53 -16.97
C HIS A 59 -14.50 8.44 -15.84
#